data_AF-A0AAW8GMN7-F1
#
_entry.id   AF-A0AAW8GMN7-F1
#
_cell.length_a   1.000
_cell.length_b   1.000
_cell.length_c   1.000
_cell.angle_alpha   90.00
_cell.angle_beta   90.00
_cell.angle_gamma   90.00
#
_symmetry.space_group_name_H-M   'P 1'
#
loop_
_entity.id
_entity.type
_entity.pdbx_description
1 polymer ?
#
loop_
_entity_poly.entity_id
_entity_poly.type
_entity_poly.pdbx_seq_one_letter_code
_entity_poly.pdbx_strand_id
1 'polypeptide(L)'
;MKKIKYGTIISNFYIFLIFMVSSVHAMPVKIVYRADSRPPHMIFEKGFVAWGTNINFNAHIDGTSGRRGSRDSAFIPTTSRLDAAMNFATDLLNVSPDNISYIYQIRATHNFYSALDSIYYVYDAAHVRVPDTHRALLAEEQEYSAYINIPPELIESVTVQERINGEIITTIIPNHNYIAGDTHSSEEPFTYWRPERIDSRPMLYMGPSMTNINNEQPEGAAALPSPSFNAGGVLGISLFLHNEL
;
A
#
# COMPACT_ATOMS: atom_id res chain seq x y z
N MET A 1 47.52 -41.82 8.93
CA MET A 1 46.85 -40.52 9.20
C MET A 1 46.33 -39.94 7.90
N LYS A 2 45.01 -39.89 7.72
CA LYS A 2 44.35 -39.41 6.48
C LYS A 2 44.31 -37.88 6.53
N LYS A 3 45.09 -37.19 5.68
CA LYS A 3 45.00 -35.72 5.54
C LYS A 3 43.63 -35.39 4.96
N ILE A 4 42.74 -34.85 5.79
CA ILE A 4 41.45 -34.30 5.34
C ILE A 4 41.79 -33.12 4.41
N LYS A 5 41.34 -33.19 3.16
CA LYS A 5 41.49 -32.10 2.19
C LYS A 5 40.59 -30.94 2.62
N TYR A 6 41.12 -30.00 3.39
CA TYR A 6 40.40 -28.80 3.86
C TYR A 6 39.73 -27.99 2.73
N GLY A 7 40.22 -28.10 1.48
CA GLY A 7 39.60 -27.45 0.31
C GLY A 7 38.20 -27.97 -0.05
N THR A 8 37.87 -29.24 0.22
CA THR A 8 36.55 -29.81 -0.11
C THR A 8 35.49 -29.42 0.90
N ILE A 9 35.88 -29.18 2.17
CA ILE A 9 34.96 -28.76 3.23
C ILE A 9 34.58 -27.27 3.07
N ILE A 10 35.55 -26.43 2.72
CA ILE A 10 35.31 -25.01 2.44
C ILE A 10 34.40 -24.83 1.21
N SER A 11 34.60 -25.65 0.16
CA SER A 11 33.76 -25.61 -1.05
C SER A 11 32.28 -25.98 -0.79
N ASN A 12 32.00 -26.92 0.11
CA ASN A 12 30.62 -27.31 0.42
C ASN A 12 29.90 -26.27 1.30
N PHE A 13 30.65 -25.47 2.07
CA PHE A 13 30.07 -24.41 2.89
C PHE A 13 29.58 -23.23 2.03
N TYR A 14 30.32 -22.86 0.98
CA TYR A 14 29.88 -21.84 0.02
C TYR A 14 28.64 -22.27 -0.79
N ILE A 15 28.56 -23.55 -1.19
CA ILE A 15 27.38 -24.08 -1.92
C ILE A 15 26.13 -24.06 -1.02
N PHE A 16 26.26 -24.36 0.28
CA PHE A 16 25.15 -24.28 1.24
C PHE A 16 24.72 -22.84 1.53
N LEU A 17 25.67 -21.89 1.56
CA LEU A 17 25.36 -20.46 1.76
C LEU A 17 24.61 -19.86 0.54
N ILE A 18 24.91 -20.32 -0.67
CA ILE A 18 24.23 -19.90 -1.91
C ILE A 18 22.81 -20.50 -2.02
N PHE A 19 22.54 -21.65 -1.37
CA PHE A 19 21.22 -22.28 -1.38
C PHE A 19 20.21 -21.65 -0.38
N MET A 20 20.69 -20.80 0.54
CA MET A 20 19.87 -20.04 1.50
C MET A 20 19.49 -18.65 1.00
N VAL A 21 19.53 -18.41 -0.32
CA VAL A 21 18.87 -17.25 -0.92
C VAL A 21 17.38 -17.58 -1.04
N SER A 22 16.70 -17.69 0.10
CA SER A 22 15.25 -17.73 0.14
C SER A 22 14.75 -16.34 -0.24
N SER A 23 13.93 -16.24 -1.29
CA SER A 23 13.24 -15.01 -1.66
C SER A 23 12.50 -14.47 -0.43
N VAL A 24 12.85 -13.26 0.00
CA VAL A 24 12.16 -12.58 1.10
C VAL A 24 10.90 -11.96 0.51
N HIS A 25 9.78 -12.66 0.62
CA HIS A 25 8.45 -12.14 0.30
C HIS A 25 7.82 -11.47 1.52
N ALA A 26 6.91 -10.52 1.32
CA ALA A 26 6.12 -9.97 2.42
C ALA A 26 5.29 -11.07 3.08
N MET A 27 5.18 -11.02 4.41
CA MET A 27 4.38 -11.99 5.14
C MET A 27 2.90 -11.80 4.81
N PRO A 28 2.15 -12.88 4.50
CA PRO A 28 0.73 -12.78 4.24
C PRO A 28 -0.04 -12.17 5.42
N VAL A 29 -1.00 -11.29 5.13
CA VAL A 29 -1.81 -10.59 6.13
C VAL A 29 -3.25 -11.07 6.09
N LYS A 30 -3.90 -11.18 7.25
CA LYS A 30 -5.32 -11.56 7.35
C LYS A 30 -6.27 -10.37 7.31
N ILE A 31 -5.78 -9.21 7.77
CA ILE A 31 -6.57 -7.99 7.91
C ILE A 31 -5.83 -6.86 7.22
N VAL A 32 -6.59 -6.08 6.46
CA VAL A 32 -6.16 -4.82 5.86
C VAL A 32 -7.20 -3.75 6.15
N TYR A 33 -6.78 -2.50 6.01
CA TYR A 33 -7.55 -1.32 6.33
C TYR A 33 -7.63 -0.40 5.12
N ARG A 34 -8.75 0.30 4.99
CA ARG A 34 -8.96 1.29 3.94
C ARG A 34 -9.66 2.51 4.49
N ALA A 35 -8.99 3.66 4.43
CA ALA A 35 -9.63 4.95 4.65
C ALA A 35 -10.47 5.33 3.41
N ASP A 36 -11.68 5.84 3.62
CA ASP A 36 -12.56 6.26 2.54
C ASP A 36 -13.52 7.37 3.01
N SER A 37 -14.09 8.12 2.06
CA SER A 37 -15.10 9.15 2.35
C SER A 37 -16.52 8.62 2.20
N ARG A 38 -16.71 7.43 1.62
CA ARG A 38 -18.04 6.85 1.43
C ARG A 38 -18.58 6.24 2.72
N PRO A 39 -19.84 6.51 3.09
CA PRO A 39 -20.49 5.95 4.27
C PRO A 39 -20.73 4.43 4.21
N PRO A 40 -20.89 3.79 5.39
CA PRO A 40 -21.03 2.35 5.50
C PRO A 40 -22.23 1.79 4.75
N HIS A 41 -23.37 2.49 4.68
CA HIS A 41 -24.53 1.95 3.97
C HIS A 41 -24.25 1.67 2.49
N MET A 42 -23.36 2.43 1.85
CA MET A 42 -22.95 2.16 0.46
C MET A 42 -21.93 1.03 0.38
N ILE A 43 -20.94 1.03 1.28
CA ILE A 43 -19.82 0.09 1.21
C ILE A 43 -20.20 -1.30 1.73
N PHE A 44 -21.03 -1.38 2.77
CA PHE A 44 -21.55 -2.66 3.27
C PHE A 44 -22.54 -3.32 2.31
N GLU A 45 -23.14 -2.56 1.39
CA GLU A 45 -24.01 -3.09 0.34
C GLU A 45 -23.22 -3.50 -0.92
N LYS A 46 -22.27 -2.68 -1.37
CA LYS A 46 -21.65 -2.83 -2.70
C LYS A 46 -20.18 -3.24 -2.67
N GLY A 47 -19.52 -3.10 -1.53
CA GLY A 47 -18.08 -3.25 -1.41
C GLY A 47 -17.30 -2.13 -2.12
N PHE A 48 -16.08 -2.45 -2.53
CA PHE A 48 -15.21 -1.60 -3.33
C PHE A 48 -15.00 -2.17 -4.72
N VAL A 49 -14.96 -1.31 -5.73
CA VAL A 49 -14.69 -1.68 -7.12
C VAL A 49 -13.56 -0.78 -7.63
N ALA A 50 -12.61 -1.37 -8.34
CA ALA A 50 -11.50 -0.67 -8.98
C ALA A 50 -12.03 0.29 -10.05
N TRP A 51 -11.22 1.28 -10.44
CA TRP A 51 -11.65 2.25 -11.42
C TRP A 51 -11.76 1.68 -12.84
N GLY A 52 -10.90 0.72 -13.19
CA GLY A 52 -10.87 0.12 -14.51
C GLY A 52 -10.17 -1.23 -14.53
N THR A 53 -9.50 -1.51 -15.65
CA THR A 53 -8.86 -2.81 -15.93
C THR A 53 -7.37 -2.68 -16.21
N ASN A 54 -6.75 -1.54 -15.90
CA ASN A 54 -5.32 -1.32 -16.08
C ASN A 54 -4.53 -2.08 -15.01
N ILE A 55 -3.92 -3.19 -15.44
CA ILE A 55 -3.14 -4.09 -14.59
C ILE A 55 -1.66 -3.68 -14.44
N ASN A 56 -1.27 -2.51 -14.96
CA ASN A 56 0.09 -1.99 -14.77
C ASN A 56 0.28 -1.58 -13.30
N PHE A 57 0.85 -2.49 -12.51
CA PHE A 57 1.05 -2.29 -11.08
C PHE A 57 2.02 -1.14 -10.77
N ASN A 58 3.01 -0.88 -11.63
CA ASN A 58 3.89 0.28 -11.44
C ASN A 58 3.11 1.60 -11.62
N ALA A 59 2.23 1.68 -12.63
CA ALA A 59 1.35 2.82 -12.83
C ALA A 59 0.37 3.03 -11.65
N HIS A 60 -0.06 1.94 -11.00
CA HIS A 60 -0.88 1.99 -9.80
C HIS A 60 -0.14 2.64 -8.62
N ILE A 61 1.05 2.14 -8.30
CA ILE A 61 1.88 2.66 -7.19
C ILE A 61 2.36 4.09 -7.47
N ASP A 62 2.67 4.42 -8.72
CA ASP A 62 2.99 5.79 -9.13
C ASP A 62 1.79 6.74 -9.10
N GLY A 63 0.57 6.22 -8.92
CA GLY A 63 -0.67 6.98 -8.94
C GLY A 63 -1.08 7.49 -10.33
N THR A 64 -0.36 7.11 -11.40
CA THR A 64 -0.64 7.53 -12.78
C THR A 64 -1.88 6.86 -13.36
N SER A 65 -2.20 5.63 -12.94
CA SER A 65 -3.50 5.00 -13.23
C SER A 65 -4.58 5.34 -12.20
N GLY A 66 -4.22 6.16 -11.21
CA GLY A 66 -5.08 6.55 -10.10
C GLY A 66 -5.81 7.89 -10.31
N ARG A 67 -6.26 8.51 -9.21
CA ARG A 67 -7.08 9.72 -9.22
C ARG A 67 -6.45 10.90 -9.98
N ARG A 68 -5.12 11.05 -9.92
CA ARG A 68 -4.39 12.16 -10.56
C ARG A 68 -4.01 11.90 -12.02
N GLY A 69 -4.35 10.73 -12.56
CA GLY A 69 -4.06 10.38 -13.94
C GLY A 69 -5.27 9.75 -14.64
N SER A 70 -5.09 8.59 -15.28
CA SER A 70 -6.09 8.00 -16.18
C SER A 70 -7.34 7.46 -15.48
N ARG A 71 -7.30 7.25 -14.15
CA ARG A 71 -8.41 6.66 -13.38
C ARG A 71 -8.90 5.35 -14.00
N ASP A 72 -7.98 4.45 -14.31
CA ASP A 72 -8.28 3.17 -14.95
C ASP A 72 -7.61 1.98 -14.24
N SER A 73 -6.97 2.20 -13.08
CA SER A 73 -6.34 1.13 -12.28
C SER A 73 -7.30 -0.03 -12.01
N ALA A 74 -6.81 -1.25 -12.18
CA ALA A 74 -7.48 -2.49 -11.78
C ALA A 74 -7.33 -2.82 -10.29
N PHE A 75 -6.69 -1.95 -9.51
CA PHE A 75 -6.33 -2.24 -8.13
C PHE A 75 -6.98 -1.25 -7.14
N ILE A 76 -7.40 -1.79 -6.00
CA ILE A 76 -7.95 -1.03 -4.88
C ILE A 76 -6.91 -1.03 -3.75
N PRO A 77 -6.33 0.12 -3.40
CA PRO A 77 -5.27 0.18 -2.40
C PRO A 77 -5.86 -0.02 -0.99
N THR A 78 -5.21 -0.88 -0.20
CA THR A 78 -5.47 -1.08 1.23
C THR A 78 -4.14 -1.19 1.96
N THR A 79 -4.11 -1.07 3.29
CA THR A 79 -2.88 -1.15 4.08
C THR A 79 -3.02 -2.17 5.20
N SER A 80 -1.96 -2.92 5.50
CA SER A 80 -1.91 -3.74 6.72
C SER A 80 -1.68 -2.94 8.00
N ARG A 81 -1.44 -1.63 7.89
CA ARG A 81 -1.12 -0.71 9.00
C ARG A 81 -2.33 0.14 9.37
N LEU A 82 -2.92 -0.13 10.54
CA LEU A 82 -4.06 0.65 11.05
C LEU A 82 -3.70 2.12 11.26
N ASP A 83 -2.50 2.42 11.74
CA ASP A 83 -2.01 3.79 11.94
C ASP A 83 -1.86 4.56 10.62
N ALA A 84 -1.37 3.90 9.56
CA ALA A 84 -1.39 4.48 8.22
C ALA A 84 -2.82 4.82 7.78
N ALA A 85 -3.76 3.89 7.93
CA ALA A 85 -5.17 4.13 7.60
C ALA A 85 -5.80 5.26 8.45
N MET A 86 -5.45 5.37 9.73
CA MET A 86 -5.91 6.46 10.60
C MET A 86 -5.37 7.83 10.17
N ASN A 87 -4.11 7.90 9.74
CA ASN A 87 -3.53 9.13 9.21
C ASN A 87 -4.29 9.56 7.94
N PHE A 88 -4.56 8.63 7.02
CA PHE A 88 -5.34 8.91 5.82
C PHE A 88 -6.78 9.33 6.13
N ALA A 89 -7.44 8.68 7.09
CA ALA A 89 -8.78 9.06 7.52
C ALA A 89 -8.79 10.47 8.12
N THR A 90 -7.75 10.84 8.87
CA THR A 90 -7.58 12.19 9.41
C THR A 90 -7.41 13.22 8.29
N ASP A 91 -6.62 12.91 7.26
CA ASP A 91 -6.46 13.77 6.08
C ASP A 91 -7.78 13.95 5.33
N LEU A 92 -8.56 12.87 5.15
CA LEU A 92 -9.92 12.92 4.60
C LEU A 92 -10.87 13.73 5.49
N LEU A 93 -10.76 13.59 6.81
CA LEU A 93 -11.58 14.32 7.78
C LEU A 93 -11.27 15.83 7.76
N ASN A 94 -10.01 16.22 7.52
CA ASN A 94 -9.59 17.62 7.43
C ASN A 94 -10.23 18.38 6.26
N VAL A 95 -10.75 17.65 5.27
CA VAL A 95 -11.32 18.22 4.05
C VAL A 95 -12.77 17.82 3.82
N SER A 96 -13.31 17.00 4.71
CA SER A 96 -14.67 16.51 4.61
C SER A 96 -15.63 17.68 4.86
N PRO A 97 -16.54 18.00 3.92
CA PRO A 97 -17.57 19.01 4.18
C PRO A 97 -18.47 18.61 5.36
N ASP A 98 -18.68 17.31 5.55
CA ASP A 98 -19.54 16.77 6.61
C ASP A 98 -18.78 16.46 7.91
N ASN A 99 -17.50 16.84 8.01
CA ASN A 99 -16.66 16.50 9.17
C ASN A 99 -16.67 15.01 9.54
N ILE A 100 -16.68 14.12 8.53
CA ILE A 100 -16.73 12.67 8.72
C ILE A 100 -15.75 11.96 7.81
N SER A 101 -15.15 10.87 8.29
CA SER A 101 -14.37 9.95 7.47
C SER A 101 -14.51 8.53 8.01
N TYR A 102 -14.06 7.54 7.22
CA TYR A 102 -14.31 6.13 7.51
C TYR A 102 -13.03 5.32 7.36
N ILE A 103 -12.81 4.38 8.27
CA ILE A 103 -11.75 3.37 8.18
C ILE A 103 -12.42 2.00 8.16
N TYR A 104 -12.37 1.33 7.01
CA TYR A 104 -12.93 -0.01 6.85
C TYR A 104 -11.90 -1.07 7.22
N GLN A 105 -12.28 -2.00 8.09
CA GLN A 105 -11.51 -3.21 8.39
C GLN A 105 -11.97 -4.33 7.45
N ILE A 106 -11.03 -4.95 6.76
CA ILE A 106 -11.31 -5.87 5.66
C ILE A 106 -10.50 -7.14 5.86
N ARG A 107 -11.16 -8.29 5.80
CA ARG A 107 -10.51 -9.59 5.75
C ARG A 107 -9.88 -9.81 4.38
N ALA A 108 -8.56 -9.97 4.35
CA ALA A 108 -7.80 -10.23 3.14
C ALA A 108 -8.03 -11.66 2.62
N THR A 109 -7.91 -11.83 1.32
CA THR A 109 -7.95 -13.12 0.60
C THR A 109 -6.81 -13.18 -0.41
N HIS A 110 -6.63 -14.30 -1.11
CA HIS A 110 -5.62 -14.44 -2.16
C HIS A 110 -5.73 -13.43 -3.32
N ASN A 111 -6.81 -12.64 -3.37
CA ASN A 111 -7.00 -11.54 -4.31
C ASN A 111 -6.35 -10.21 -3.87
N PHE A 112 -5.66 -10.19 -2.72
CA PHE A 112 -4.92 -9.05 -2.20
C PHE A 112 -3.42 -9.30 -2.37
N TYR A 113 -2.71 -8.38 -3.02
CA TYR A 113 -1.31 -8.56 -3.38
C TYR A 113 -0.44 -7.52 -2.68
N SER A 114 0.67 -7.97 -2.10
CA SER A 114 1.69 -7.10 -1.53
C SER A 114 2.23 -6.15 -2.59
N ALA A 115 2.09 -4.84 -2.38
CA ALA A 115 2.64 -3.85 -3.29
C ALA A 115 4.16 -3.91 -3.35
N LEU A 116 4.79 -4.20 -2.20
CA LEU A 116 6.23 -4.36 -2.09
C LEU A 116 6.72 -5.49 -3.01
N ASP A 117 6.18 -6.69 -2.86
CA ASP A 117 6.62 -7.85 -3.65
C ASP A 117 6.30 -7.67 -5.14
N SER A 118 5.13 -7.10 -5.45
CA SER A 118 4.69 -6.87 -6.83
C SER A 118 5.60 -5.87 -7.55
N ILE A 119 6.00 -4.79 -6.88
CA ILE A 119 6.96 -3.83 -7.44
C ILE A 119 8.35 -4.45 -7.58
N TYR A 120 8.87 -5.10 -6.55
CA TYR A 120 10.18 -5.74 -6.63
C TYR A 120 10.24 -6.78 -7.75
N TYR A 121 9.21 -7.60 -7.91
CA TYR A 121 9.09 -8.55 -9.01
C TYR A 121 9.20 -7.88 -10.40
N VAL A 122 8.51 -6.75 -10.60
CA VAL A 122 8.54 -6.01 -11.87
C VAL A 122 9.92 -5.39 -12.14
N TYR A 123 10.58 -4.85 -11.12
CA TYR A 123 11.88 -4.20 -11.24
C TYR A 123 13.02 -5.20 -11.42
N ASP A 124 13.03 -6.30 -10.66
CA ASP A 124 14.01 -7.38 -10.80
C ASP A 124 13.93 -8.00 -12.19
N ALA A 125 12.71 -8.21 -12.69
CA ALA A 125 12.43 -8.66 -14.04
C ALA A 125 12.97 -7.75 -15.15
N ALA A 126 13.03 -6.44 -14.90
CA ALA A 126 13.58 -5.45 -15.82
C ALA A 126 15.09 -5.25 -15.63
N HIS A 127 15.72 -5.94 -14.67
CA HIS A 127 17.10 -5.73 -14.26
C HIS A 127 17.39 -4.27 -13.84
N VAL A 128 16.41 -3.61 -13.21
CA VAL A 128 16.50 -2.24 -12.71
C VAL A 128 16.24 -2.24 -11.21
N ARG A 129 17.01 -1.46 -10.46
CA ARG A 129 16.79 -1.30 -9.02
C ARG A 129 15.54 -0.45 -8.77
N VAL A 130 14.71 -0.86 -7.81
CA VAL A 130 13.60 -0.04 -7.30
C VAL A 130 14.15 1.31 -6.76
N PRO A 131 13.61 2.47 -7.16
CA PRO A 131 14.04 3.77 -6.65
C PRO A 131 13.86 3.90 -5.14
N ASP A 132 14.72 4.67 -4.46
CA ASP A 132 14.66 4.80 -3.00
C ASP A 132 13.37 5.45 -2.50
N THR A 133 12.77 6.33 -3.29
CA THR A 133 11.47 6.93 -3.01
C THR A 133 10.35 5.89 -2.97
N HIS A 134 10.33 4.94 -3.92
CA HIS A 134 9.39 3.82 -3.92
C HIS A 134 9.63 2.89 -2.74
N ARG A 135 10.89 2.59 -2.43
CA ARG A 135 11.22 1.72 -1.29
C ARG A 135 10.74 2.31 0.04
N ALA A 136 10.91 3.62 0.23
CA ALA A 136 10.43 4.32 1.42
C ALA A 136 8.88 4.31 1.48
N LEU A 137 8.22 4.64 0.37
CA LEU A 137 6.76 4.61 0.24
C LEU A 137 6.18 3.24 0.61
N LEU A 138 6.68 2.17 -0.02
CA LEU A 138 6.20 0.81 0.18
C LEU A 138 6.41 0.34 1.63
N ALA A 139 7.50 0.76 2.27
CA ALA A 139 7.78 0.43 3.66
C ALA A 139 6.85 1.17 4.65
N GLU A 140 6.49 2.42 4.35
CA GLU A 140 5.62 3.26 5.18
C GLU A 140 4.15 2.85 5.09
N GLU A 141 3.65 2.70 3.86
CA GLU A 141 2.24 2.40 3.61
C GLU A 141 1.90 0.93 3.83
N GLN A 142 2.86 0.01 3.65
CA GLN A 142 2.62 -1.45 3.66
C GLN A 142 1.33 -1.81 2.89
N GLU A 143 1.28 -1.34 1.65
CA GLU A 143 0.09 -1.49 0.82
C GLU A 143 -0.11 -2.96 0.39
N TYR A 144 -1.35 -3.41 0.50
CA TYR A 144 -1.87 -4.61 -0.13
C TYR A 144 -3.00 -4.21 -1.08
N SER A 145 -2.83 -4.39 -2.38
CA SER A 145 -3.80 -3.95 -3.37
C SER A 145 -4.73 -5.10 -3.76
N ALA A 146 -6.04 -4.91 -3.63
CA ALA A 146 -7.04 -5.88 -4.06
C ALA A 146 -7.29 -5.75 -5.57
N TYR A 147 -7.36 -6.87 -6.29
CA TYR A 147 -7.61 -6.88 -7.73
C TYR A 147 -9.11 -6.82 -8.06
N ILE A 148 -9.51 -5.85 -8.88
CA ILE A 148 -10.87 -5.58 -9.40
C ILE A 148 -11.92 -5.21 -8.36
N ASN A 149 -12.15 -6.02 -7.32
CA ASN A 149 -13.16 -5.76 -6.32
C ASN A 149 -12.80 -6.28 -4.92
N ILE A 150 -13.41 -5.64 -3.93
CA ILE A 150 -13.50 -6.11 -2.55
C ILE A 150 -14.99 -6.24 -2.26
N PRO A 151 -15.55 -7.46 -2.28
CA PRO A 151 -16.98 -7.64 -2.06
C PRO A 151 -17.34 -7.39 -0.57
N PRO A 152 -18.59 -6.98 -0.27
CA PRO A 152 -19.01 -6.56 1.06
C PRO A 152 -18.84 -7.64 2.13
N GLU A 153 -18.87 -8.92 1.75
CA GLU A 153 -18.69 -10.07 2.65
C GLU A 153 -17.29 -10.14 3.27
N LEU A 154 -16.32 -9.41 2.71
CA LEU A 154 -14.97 -9.29 3.27
C LEU A 154 -14.84 -8.13 4.26
N ILE A 155 -15.77 -7.19 4.26
CA ILE A 155 -15.69 -5.97 5.06
C ILE A 155 -16.31 -6.25 6.42
N GLU A 156 -15.51 -6.29 7.48
CA GLU A 156 -15.95 -6.72 8.80
C GLU A 156 -16.64 -5.59 9.56
N SER A 157 -16.05 -4.39 9.54
CA SER A 157 -16.56 -3.23 10.25
C SER A 157 -16.03 -1.94 9.65
N VAL A 158 -16.61 -0.83 10.09
CA VAL A 158 -16.10 0.51 9.84
C VAL A 158 -15.88 1.22 11.17
N THR A 159 -14.75 1.92 11.30
CA THR A 159 -14.56 2.96 12.30
C THR A 159 -14.92 4.29 11.64
N VAL A 160 -15.99 4.91 12.12
CA VAL A 160 -16.41 6.25 11.74
C VAL A 160 -15.62 7.24 12.58
N GLN A 161 -14.98 8.21 11.94
CA GLN A 161 -14.38 9.38 12.59
C GLN A 161 -15.25 10.60 12.31
N GLU A 162 -15.78 11.23 13.35
CA GLU A 162 -16.54 12.47 13.26
C GLU A 162 -15.83 13.58 14.03
N ARG A 163 -15.74 14.78 13.44
CA ARG A 163 -15.22 15.96 14.14
C ARG A 163 -16.36 16.78 14.72
N ILE A 164 -16.47 16.79 16.05
CA ILE A 164 -17.48 17.54 16.80
C ILE A 164 -16.75 18.51 17.73
N ASN A 165 -17.02 19.82 17.58
CA ASN A 165 -16.41 20.89 18.39
C ASN A 165 -14.85 20.86 18.42
N GLY A 166 -14.22 20.40 17.34
CA GLY A 166 -12.76 20.30 17.23
C GLY A 166 -12.17 18.99 17.77
N GLU A 167 -12.97 18.14 18.41
CA GLU A 167 -12.56 16.81 18.86
C GLU A 167 -12.95 15.74 17.85
N ILE A 168 -12.11 14.71 17.70
CA ILE A 168 -12.39 13.55 16.84
C ILE A 168 -13.00 12.46 17.70
N ILE A 169 -14.25 12.12 17.42
CA ILE A 169 -14.98 11.03 18.05
C ILE A 169 -14.96 9.83 17.11
N THR A 170 -14.75 8.65 17.67
CA THR A 170 -14.74 7.40 16.90
C THR A 170 -15.88 6.47 17.31
N THR A 171 -16.58 5.91 16.32
CA THR A 171 -17.63 4.91 16.53
C THR A 171 -17.40 3.73 15.61
N ILE A 172 -17.50 2.50 16.12
CA ILE A 172 -17.35 1.29 15.32
C ILE A 172 -18.73 0.74 14.97
N ILE A 173 -18.97 0.48 13.68
CA ILE A 173 -20.21 -0.11 13.17
C ILE A 173 -19.85 -1.44 12.50
N PRO A 174 -20.38 -2.58 12.98
CA PRO A 174 -20.16 -3.88 12.35
C PRO A 174 -20.97 -4.01 11.06
N ASN A 175 -20.45 -4.76 10.09
CA ASN A 175 -21.17 -5.09 8.87
C ASN A 175 -21.97 -6.40 9.03
N HIS A 176 -23.29 -6.35 8.90
CA HIS A 176 -24.13 -7.55 8.95
C HIS A 176 -23.94 -8.49 7.75
N ASN A 177 -23.41 -8.01 6.63
CA ASN A 177 -23.12 -8.83 5.45
C ASN A 177 -21.75 -9.53 5.53
N TYR A 178 -20.94 -9.25 6.56
CA TYR A 178 -19.64 -9.87 6.73
C TYR A 178 -19.76 -11.39 6.91
N ILE A 179 -18.93 -12.13 6.15
CA ILE A 179 -18.80 -13.58 6.30
C ILE A 179 -17.41 -13.87 6.87
N ALA A 180 -17.37 -14.40 8.09
CA ALA A 180 -16.13 -14.82 8.73
C ALA A 180 -15.44 -15.92 7.92
N GLY A 181 -14.12 -15.90 7.88
CA GLY A 181 -13.31 -16.91 7.21
C GLY A 181 -11.86 -16.84 7.67
N ASP A 182 -11.13 -17.95 7.52
CA ASP A 182 -9.70 -17.99 7.79
C ASP A 182 -8.94 -17.89 6.47
N THR A 183 -8.74 -16.65 6.01
CA THR A 183 -8.04 -16.34 4.76
C THR A 183 -6.97 -15.28 5.01
N HIS A 184 -6.02 -15.20 4.08
CA HIS A 184 -4.97 -14.19 4.08
C HIS A 184 -4.71 -13.70 2.65
N SER A 185 -3.93 -12.62 2.51
CA SER A 185 -3.43 -12.09 1.24
C SER A 185 -2.67 -13.15 0.43
N SER A 186 -2.47 -12.88 -0.86
CA SER A 186 -1.57 -13.67 -1.71
C SER A 186 -0.17 -13.75 -1.08
N GLU A 187 0.45 -14.92 -1.16
CA GLU A 187 1.86 -15.13 -0.83
C GLU A 187 2.77 -14.75 -2.01
N GLU A 188 2.20 -14.72 -3.21
CA GLU A 188 2.90 -14.41 -4.46
C GLU A 188 2.64 -12.94 -4.88
N PRO A 189 3.62 -12.30 -5.56
CA PRO A 189 3.42 -10.98 -6.14
C PRO A 189 2.34 -11.00 -7.24
N PHE A 190 1.73 -9.86 -7.52
CA PHE A 190 0.92 -9.71 -8.71
C PHE A 190 1.81 -9.73 -9.95
N THR A 191 1.52 -10.64 -10.88
CA THR A 191 2.31 -10.80 -12.11
C THR A 191 1.49 -10.43 -13.34
N TYR A 192 2.09 -9.70 -14.29
CA TYR A 192 1.46 -9.29 -15.55
C TYR A 192 2.48 -9.21 -16.68
N TRP A 193 1.99 -9.11 -17.91
CA TRP A 193 2.83 -8.96 -19.10
C TRP A 193 3.64 -7.65 -19.05
N ARG A 194 4.96 -7.79 -19.16
CA ARG A 194 5.94 -6.74 -18.84
C ARG A 194 6.15 -5.79 -20.03
N PRO A 195 6.26 -4.48 -19.82
CA PRO A 195 6.91 -3.60 -20.80
C PRO A 195 8.43 -3.83 -20.78
N GLU A 196 9.10 -3.80 -21.95
CA GLU A 196 10.56 -3.95 -22.07
C GLU A 196 11.37 -2.86 -21.33
N ARG A 197 10.71 -1.76 -20.95
CA ARG A 197 11.26 -0.68 -20.14
C ARG A 197 10.24 -0.23 -19.11
N ILE A 198 10.69 -0.04 -17.88
CA ILE A 198 9.94 0.71 -16.87
C ILE A 198 10.14 2.19 -17.22
N ASP A 199 9.13 2.82 -17.82
CA ASP A 199 9.18 4.25 -18.12
C ASP A 199 8.91 5.03 -16.83
N SER A 200 9.90 5.04 -15.93
CA SER A 200 9.86 5.78 -14.68
C SER A 200 10.09 7.26 -14.96
N ARG A 201 9.10 7.93 -15.56
CA ARG A 201 8.95 9.37 -15.32
C ARG A 201 8.01 9.49 -14.14
N PRO A 202 8.54 9.62 -12.91
CA PRO A 202 7.68 9.90 -11.78
C PRO A 202 6.87 11.16 -12.12
N MET A 203 5.55 11.06 -12.09
CA MET A 203 4.76 12.24 -11.82
C MET A 203 5.15 12.66 -10.40
N LEU A 204 6.14 13.55 -10.29
CA LEU A 204 6.53 14.22 -9.04
C LEU A 204 5.27 14.79 -8.41
N TYR A 205 4.74 14.14 -7.38
CA TYR A 205 3.57 14.64 -6.67
C TYR A 205 3.63 14.35 -5.17
N MET A 206 4.82 14.53 -4.60
CA MET A 206 5.02 14.83 -3.19
C MET A 206 4.91 16.34 -2.99
N GLY A 207 3.69 16.85 -2.94
CA GLY A 207 3.40 18.15 -2.32
C GLY A 207 2.88 17.88 -0.90
N PRO A 208 3.17 18.75 0.09
CA PRO A 208 2.64 18.57 1.43
C PRO A 208 1.12 18.39 1.40
N SER A 209 0.61 17.49 2.25
CA SER A 209 -0.80 17.09 2.46
C SER A 209 -1.79 18.27 2.43
N MET A 210 -1.34 19.49 2.73
CA MET A 210 -2.14 20.72 2.72
C MET A 210 -2.55 21.27 1.34
N THR A 211 -1.95 20.83 0.22
CA THR A 211 -2.11 21.56 -1.07
C THR A 211 -3.05 20.94 -2.09
N ASN A 212 -3.53 19.71 -1.92
CA ASN A 212 -4.06 18.98 -3.09
C ASN A 212 -5.29 18.10 -2.82
N ILE A 213 -6.04 18.42 -1.78
CA ILE A 213 -7.28 17.71 -1.46
C ILE A 213 -8.52 18.43 -2.05
N ASN A 214 -8.35 19.68 -2.51
CA ASN A 214 -9.45 20.55 -2.95
C ASN A 214 -9.75 20.57 -4.46
N ASN A 215 -9.13 19.72 -5.30
CA ASN A 215 -9.55 19.62 -6.70
C ASN A 215 -10.57 18.48 -6.87
N GLU A 216 -11.82 18.91 -6.90
CA GLU A 216 -13.03 18.22 -7.35
C GLU A 216 -13.28 16.88 -6.65
N GLN A 217 -14.23 16.87 -5.72
CA GLN A 217 -14.95 15.67 -5.31
C GLN A 217 -15.94 15.30 -6.42
N PRO A 218 -15.71 14.27 -7.26
CA PRO A 218 -16.82 13.52 -7.80
C PRO A 218 -17.40 12.65 -6.67
N GLU A 219 -18.72 12.65 -6.55
CA GLU A 219 -19.44 11.80 -5.60
C GLU A 219 -18.97 10.34 -5.71
N GLY A 220 -18.61 9.73 -4.57
CA GLY A 220 -18.41 8.28 -4.47
C GLY A 220 -17.07 7.69 -4.96
N ALA A 221 -15.99 8.45 -5.06
CA ALA A 221 -14.69 7.91 -5.48
C ALA A 221 -13.84 7.32 -4.34
N ALA A 222 -13.26 6.14 -4.59
CA ALA A 222 -12.22 5.51 -3.77
C ALA A 222 -10.98 6.42 -3.63
N ALA A 223 -10.63 6.84 -2.42
CA ALA A 223 -9.43 7.65 -2.17
C ALA A 223 -8.13 6.81 -2.17
N LEU A 224 -7.00 7.53 -2.30
CA LEU A 224 -5.56 7.20 -2.24
C LEU A 224 -4.82 7.15 -3.60
N PRO A 225 -3.60 7.74 -3.73
CA PRO A 225 -2.51 7.82 -2.72
C PRO A 225 -2.08 9.25 -2.30
N SER A 226 -1.46 9.38 -1.11
CA SER A 226 -0.45 10.40 -0.72
C SER A 226 0.06 10.15 0.72
N PRO A 227 1.29 9.67 0.95
CA PRO A 227 1.91 9.80 2.26
C PRO A 227 2.26 11.26 2.51
N SER A 228 2.11 11.68 3.75
CA SER A 228 2.79 12.84 4.30
C SER A 228 4.30 12.61 4.34
N PHE A 229 5.01 12.84 3.23
CA PHE A 229 6.47 12.90 3.27
C PHE A 229 6.90 14.25 3.84
N ASN A 230 7.22 14.28 5.13
CA ASN A 230 7.98 15.37 5.71
C ASN A 230 9.47 15.14 5.39
N ALA A 231 9.98 15.80 4.35
CA ALA A 231 11.40 15.79 3.99
C ALA A 231 12.34 16.29 5.10
N GLY A 232 11.80 16.83 6.20
CA GLY A 232 12.57 17.27 7.37
C GLY A 232 13.15 16.15 8.25
N GLY A 233 12.67 14.90 8.12
CA GLY A 233 13.13 13.80 9.00
C GLY A 233 14.44 13.12 8.58
N VAL A 234 14.77 13.11 7.28
CA VAL A 234 15.94 12.37 6.75
C VAL A 234 17.15 13.28 6.54
N LEU A 235 16.95 14.60 6.35
CA LEU A 235 18.05 15.57 6.22
C LEU A 235 18.66 15.99 7.56
N GLY A 236 18.07 15.62 8.70
CA GLY A 236 18.54 16.01 10.03
C GLY A 236 19.70 15.18 10.60
N ILE A 237 20.06 14.04 10.01
CA ILE A 237 21.09 13.13 10.56
C ILE A 237 22.40 13.16 9.74
N SER A 238 22.43 13.82 8.58
CA SER A 238 23.65 13.90 7.74
C SER A 238 24.30 15.29 7.69
N LEU A 239 23.83 16.28 8.46
CA LEU A 239 24.36 17.65 8.43
C LEU A 239 24.81 18.16 9.82
N PHE A 240 25.46 17.30 10.61
CA PHE A 240 26.24 17.72 11.78
C PHE A 240 27.51 16.89 11.88
N LEU A 241 28.41 17.04 10.91
CA LEU A 241 29.82 16.63 10.99
C LEU A 241 30.53 17.23 9.78
N HIS A 242 30.74 18.55 9.78
CA HIS A 242 31.89 19.25 9.18
C HIS A 242 31.61 20.76 9.23
N ASN A 243 32.12 21.42 10.27
CA ASN A 243 32.82 22.70 10.20
C ASN A 243 33.08 23.20 11.63
N GLU A 244 34.19 22.77 12.22
CA GLU A 244 34.97 23.60 13.14
C GLU A 244 36.42 23.61 12.66
N LEU A 245 36.74 24.66 11.89
CA LEU A 245 37.97 25.44 11.97
C LEU A 245 37.57 26.91 11.80
#